data_AF-A0A811MBH5-F1
#
_entry.id   AF-A0A811MBH5-F1
#
_cell.length_a   1.000
_cell.length_b   1.000
_cell.length_c   1.000
_cell.angle_alpha   90.00
_cell.angle_beta   90.00
_cell.angle_gamma   90.00
#
_symmetry.space_group_name_H-M   'P 1'
#
loop_
_entity.id
_entity.type
_entity.pdbx_description
1 polymer ?
#
loop_
_entity_poly.entity_id
_entity_poly.type
_entity_poly.pdbx_seq_one_letter_code
_entity_poly.pdbx_strand_id
1 'polypeptide(L)'
;MEPRLGTFRVLGFWHASSSISTIVTCPWIGFNFAATVFGGCHKLEPLPAGKKAMWTREMDCLLSVCDYIVEFYPSTQTLPDGTKVEVMATRPRSDIYINLPALEKLDAMLISAMMIRSCATDGAGHSGQLPEGGVLARKDLQQRRDCANQIHKAAVAINSGVLGDMEVPESFTAVLPKDVGQAILESYSRVLESLAFNIFSWIDDVLFVDRSIRKLNDNLKP
;
A
#
# COMPACT_ATOMS: atom_id res chain seq x y z
N MET A 1 -12.54 -20.92 21.74
CA MET A 1 -11.80 -19.64 21.80
C MET A 1 -12.37 -18.85 22.96
N GLU A 2 -11.63 -18.71 24.05
CA GLU A 2 -12.03 -17.81 25.14
C GLU A 2 -11.84 -16.36 24.68
N PRO A 3 -12.86 -15.49 24.84
CA PRO A 3 -12.70 -14.08 24.50
C PRO A 3 -11.75 -13.41 25.50
N ARG A 4 -10.72 -12.73 24.97
CA ARG A 4 -9.74 -12.00 25.79
C ARG A 4 -10.45 -10.82 26.47
N LEU A 5 -10.31 -10.73 27.80
CA LEU A 5 -10.98 -9.79 28.71
C LEU A 5 -10.76 -8.28 28.41
N GLY A 6 -10.00 -7.92 27.38
CA GLY A 6 -9.72 -6.54 26.95
C GLY A 6 -10.76 -5.92 26.01
N THR A 7 -11.62 -6.72 25.39
CA THR A 7 -12.56 -6.29 24.33
C THR A 7 -13.61 -5.26 24.81
N PHE A 8 -13.93 -5.22 26.10
CA PHE A 8 -15.02 -4.39 26.62
C PHE A 8 -14.70 -2.89 26.79
N ARG A 9 -13.42 -2.50 26.90
CA ARG A 9 -13.08 -1.07 27.08
C ARG A 9 -13.09 -0.27 25.78
N VAL A 10 -12.82 -0.91 24.64
CA VAL A 10 -12.83 -0.24 23.33
C VAL A 10 -14.25 -0.15 22.76
N LEU A 11 -15.10 -1.17 22.99
CA LEU A 11 -16.51 -1.11 22.58
C LEU A 11 -17.32 -0.05 23.33
N GLY A 12 -16.99 0.26 24.59
CA GLY A 12 -17.67 1.31 25.36
C GLY A 12 -17.49 2.72 24.80
N PHE A 13 -16.44 2.96 24.02
CA PHE A 13 -16.22 4.22 23.30
C PHE A 13 -16.97 4.28 21.96
N TRP A 14 -17.41 3.13 21.43
CA TRP A 14 -17.98 3.01 20.08
C TRP A 14 -19.42 3.51 19.97
N HIS A 15 -20.16 3.54 21.08
CA HIS A 15 -21.60 3.82 21.07
C HIS A 15 -21.94 5.33 21.11
N ALA A 16 -20.94 6.23 21.03
CA ALA A 16 -21.12 7.66 21.30
C ALA A 16 -20.98 8.59 20.07
N SER A 17 -20.93 8.09 18.83
CA SER A 17 -20.86 8.96 17.64
C SER A 17 -21.80 8.48 16.54
N SER A 18 -23.04 8.95 16.55
CA SER A 18 -24.07 8.63 15.56
C SER A 18 -23.86 9.28 14.17
N SER A 19 -22.62 9.47 13.71
CA SER A 19 -22.38 10.21 12.46
C SER A 19 -21.24 9.70 11.56
N ILE A 20 -20.34 8.83 12.04
CA ILE A 20 -19.17 8.39 11.25
C ILE A 20 -19.12 6.86 11.21
N SER A 21 -19.03 6.29 10.01
CA SER A 21 -18.96 4.85 9.80
C SER A 21 -17.71 4.24 10.48
N THR A 22 -17.85 3.02 11.00
CA THR A 22 -16.76 2.16 11.50
C THR A 22 -15.63 2.05 10.46
N ILE A 23 -15.96 2.05 9.17
CA ILE A 23 -15.01 2.01 8.04
C ILE A 23 -14.02 3.19 8.08
N VAL A 24 -14.45 4.37 8.51
CA VAL A 24 -13.60 5.58 8.58
C VAL A 24 -12.93 5.68 9.95
N THR A 25 -13.58 5.18 10.99
CA THR A 25 -13.13 5.31 12.38
C THR A 25 -11.95 4.38 12.68
N CYS A 26 -11.97 3.11 12.24
CA CYS A 26 -10.86 2.18 12.50
C CYS A 26 -9.52 2.67 11.92
N PRO A 27 -9.44 3.10 10.63
CA PRO A 27 -8.19 3.63 10.08
C PRO A 27 -7.72 4.90 10.78
N TRP A 28 -8.66 5.78 11.16
CA TRP A 28 -8.33 7.01 11.88
C TRP A 28 -7.73 6.73 13.27
N ILE A 29 -8.26 5.75 14.00
CA ILE A 29 -7.69 5.30 15.27
C ILE A 29 -6.27 4.76 15.07
N GLY A 30 -6.08 3.88 14.07
CA GLY A 30 -4.75 3.34 13.76
C GLY A 30 -3.72 4.43 13.46
N PHE A 31 -4.11 5.45 12.70
CA PHE A 31 -3.27 6.62 12.42
C PHE A 31 -2.89 7.39 13.70
N ASN A 32 -3.84 7.65 14.60
CA ASN A 32 -3.56 8.35 15.85
C ASN A 32 -2.66 7.56 16.81
N PHE A 33 -2.83 6.23 16.86
CA PHE A 33 -1.91 5.36 17.62
C PHE A 33 -0.50 5.40 17.06
N ALA A 34 -0.35 5.35 15.73
CA ALA A 34 0.95 5.48 15.10
C ALA A 34 1.61 6.84 15.44
N ALA A 35 0.86 7.95 15.37
CA ALA A 35 1.35 9.26 15.76
C ALA A 35 1.78 9.32 17.24
N THR A 36 1.03 8.69 18.14
CA THR A 36 1.34 8.66 19.58
C THR A 36 2.60 7.84 19.88
N VAL A 37 2.73 6.67 19.27
CA VAL A 37 3.86 5.76 19.51
C VAL A 37 5.13 6.30 18.83
N PHE A 38 5.04 6.61 17.54
CA PHE A 38 6.18 6.92 16.68
C PHE A 38 6.42 8.41 16.43
N GLY A 39 5.47 9.30 16.73
CA GLY A 39 5.61 10.74 16.45
C GLY A 39 6.78 11.43 17.16
N GLY A 40 7.23 10.88 18.29
CA GLY A 40 8.42 11.34 19.02
C GLY A 40 9.72 10.59 18.66
N CYS A 41 9.69 9.67 17.71
CA CYS A 41 10.86 8.89 17.31
C CYS A 41 11.70 9.67 16.29
N HIS A 42 12.63 10.49 16.79
CA HIS A 42 13.51 11.33 15.96
C HIS A 42 14.91 10.74 15.76
N LYS A 43 15.20 9.58 16.35
CA LYS A 43 16.50 8.90 16.29
C LYS A 43 16.33 7.42 16.04
N LEU A 44 17.34 6.79 15.43
CA LEU A 44 17.46 5.33 15.29
C LEU A 44 17.87 4.72 16.62
N GLU A 45 16.92 4.66 17.54
CA GLU A 45 17.09 4.06 18.87
C GLU A 45 15.99 3.01 19.09
N PRO A 46 16.26 1.96 19.90
CA PRO A 46 15.24 0.99 20.28
C PRO A 46 14.01 1.66 20.87
N LEU A 47 12.84 1.31 20.34
CA LEU A 47 11.57 1.78 20.88
C LEU A 47 11.47 1.40 22.37
N PRO A 48 11.16 2.34 23.28
CA PRO A 48 11.00 2.04 24.68
C PRO A 48 9.99 0.89 24.89
N ALA A 49 10.30 -0.04 25.81
CA ALA A 49 9.49 -1.24 26.01
C ALA A 49 8.00 -0.93 26.25
N GLY A 50 7.70 0.16 26.97
CA GLY A 50 6.32 0.62 27.19
C GLY A 50 5.60 1.05 25.91
N LYS A 51 6.29 1.75 25.00
CA LYS A 51 5.74 2.15 23.69
C LYS A 51 5.55 0.95 22.77
N LYS A 52 6.50 -0.01 22.79
CA LYS A 52 6.37 -1.27 22.06
C LYS A 52 5.16 -2.08 22.54
N ALA A 53 5.01 -2.26 23.85
CA ALA A 53 3.89 -2.99 24.44
C ALA A 53 2.55 -2.31 24.16
N MET A 54 2.51 -0.97 24.21
CA MET A 54 1.35 -0.18 23.83
C MET A 54 0.98 -0.42 22.37
N TRP A 55 1.94 -0.29 21.44
CA TRP A 55 1.72 -0.54 20.02
C TRP A 55 1.14 -1.93 19.76
N THR A 56 1.77 -2.98 20.28
CA THR A 56 1.29 -4.36 20.12
C THR A 56 -0.12 -4.53 20.66
N ARG A 57 -0.41 -4.05 21.88
CA ARG A 57 -1.74 -4.19 22.47
C ARG A 57 -2.84 -3.48 21.67
N GLU A 58 -2.59 -2.22 21.29
CA GLU A 58 -3.60 -1.42 20.60
C GLU A 58 -3.81 -1.90 19.16
N MET A 59 -2.75 -2.32 18.46
CA MET A 59 -2.87 -2.91 17.12
C MET A 59 -3.53 -4.28 17.15
N ASP A 60 -3.19 -5.16 18.10
CA ASP A 60 -3.89 -6.43 18.28
C ASP A 60 -5.39 -6.20 18.51
N CYS A 61 -5.75 -5.20 19.31
CA CYS A 61 -7.15 -4.86 19.54
C CYS A 61 -7.84 -4.36 18.26
N LEU A 62 -7.17 -3.48 17.50
CA LEU A 62 -7.72 -2.91 16.26
C LEU A 62 -7.92 -4.00 15.19
N LEU A 63 -6.92 -4.88 15.04
CA LEU A 63 -6.91 -5.94 14.04
C LEU A 63 -7.81 -7.13 14.42
N SER A 64 -8.19 -7.29 15.69
CA SER A 64 -9.12 -8.36 16.12
C SER A 64 -10.48 -8.31 15.41
N VAL A 65 -10.87 -7.16 14.84
CA VAL A 65 -12.09 -7.03 14.04
C VAL A 65 -12.01 -7.88 12.77
N CYS A 66 -10.81 -8.05 12.20
CA CYS A 66 -10.60 -8.83 10.97
C CYS A 66 -10.94 -10.32 11.12
N ASP A 67 -10.86 -10.87 12.34
CA ASP A 67 -11.24 -12.27 12.63
C ASP A 67 -12.72 -12.54 12.37
N TYR A 68 -13.54 -11.50 12.38
CA TYR A 68 -14.98 -11.58 12.18
C TYR A 68 -15.43 -11.24 10.76
N ILE A 69 -14.48 -10.86 9.87
CA ILE A 69 -14.79 -10.53 8.48
C ILE A 69 -14.61 -11.80 7.64
N VAL A 70 -15.73 -12.47 7.37
CA VAL A 70 -15.77 -13.79 6.74
C VAL A 70 -16.62 -13.82 5.47
N GLU A 71 -16.25 -14.71 4.55
CA GLU A 71 -17.09 -15.14 3.44
C GLU A 71 -17.82 -16.44 3.82
N PHE A 72 -19.08 -16.54 3.41
CA PHE A 72 -19.86 -17.77 3.54
C PHE A 72 -19.70 -18.62 2.29
N TYR A 73 -19.52 -19.93 2.46
CA TYR A 73 -19.44 -20.87 1.35
C TYR A 73 -20.22 -22.16 1.67
N PRO A 74 -20.81 -22.83 0.66
CA PRO A 74 -21.49 -24.09 0.86
C PRO A 74 -20.49 -25.19 1.19
N SER A 75 -20.84 -26.03 2.16
CA SER A 75 -20.05 -27.19 2.60
C SER A 75 -20.97 -28.37 2.92
N THR A 76 -20.41 -29.57 3.02
CA THR A 76 -21.15 -30.77 3.40
C THR A 76 -20.61 -31.29 4.73
N GLN A 77 -21.48 -31.41 5.73
CA GLN A 77 -21.16 -32.03 7.02
C GLN A 77 -21.84 -33.40 7.11
N THR A 78 -21.17 -34.37 7.74
CA THR A 78 -21.75 -35.68 8.00
C THR A 78 -22.17 -35.75 9.45
N LEU A 79 -23.47 -35.99 9.69
CA LEU A 79 -24.05 -36.15 11.01
C LEU A 79 -23.62 -37.49 11.64
N PRO A 80 -23.76 -37.65 12.97
CA PRO A 80 -23.37 -38.89 13.68
C PRO A 80 -24.06 -40.17 13.18
N ASP A 81 -25.22 -40.03 12.53
CA ASP A 81 -26.01 -41.10 11.92
C ASP A 81 -25.55 -41.47 10.49
N GLY A 82 -24.53 -40.78 9.95
CA GLY A 82 -24.03 -40.96 8.59
C GLY A 82 -24.74 -40.12 7.53
N THR A 83 -25.77 -39.36 7.90
CA THR A 83 -26.49 -38.48 6.97
C THR A 83 -25.61 -37.30 6.56
N LYS A 84 -25.50 -37.04 5.25
CA LYS A 84 -24.81 -35.86 4.73
C LYS A 84 -25.78 -34.68 4.64
N VAL A 85 -25.42 -33.57 5.26
CA VAL A 85 -26.20 -32.34 5.28
C VAL A 85 -25.38 -31.21 4.67
N GLU A 86 -25.99 -30.45 3.77
CA GLU A 86 -25.40 -29.22 3.28
C GLU A 86 -25.56 -28.10 4.31
N VAL A 87 -24.45 -27.41 4.58
CA VAL A 87 -24.34 -26.38 5.60
C VAL A 87 -23.54 -25.21 5.06
N MET A 88 -23.85 -24.01 5.52
CA MET A 88 -23.01 -22.86 5.25
C MET A 88 -21.83 -22.85 6.22
N ALA A 89 -20.63 -22.88 5.69
CA ALA A 89 -19.39 -22.71 6.45
C ALA A 89 -18.87 -21.28 6.26
N THR A 90 -18.02 -20.85 7.17
CA THR A 90 -17.36 -19.54 7.14
C THR A 90 -15.87 -19.71 6.96
N ARG A 91 -15.26 -18.80 6.21
CA ARG A 91 -13.80 -18.64 6.11
C ARG A 91 -13.46 -17.16 6.10
N PRO A 92 -12.26 -16.75 6.56
CA PRO A 92 -11.84 -15.36 6.43
C PRO A 92 -11.95 -14.87 5.00
N ARG A 93 -12.31 -13.60 4.81
CA ARG A 93 -12.34 -12.98 3.48
C ARG A 93 -10.96 -13.05 2.84
N SER A 94 -10.93 -13.34 1.54
CA SER A 94 -9.69 -13.69 0.83
C SER A 94 -8.60 -12.61 0.89
N ASP A 95 -8.97 -11.33 0.77
CA ASP A 95 -8.08 -10.18 0.91
C ASP A 95 -7.45 -10.09 2.30
N ILE A 96 -8.23 -10.30 3.36
CA ILE A 96 -7.78 -10.28 4.74
C ILE A 96 -6.87 -11.47 5.02
N TYR A 97 -7.26 -12.66 4.57
CA TYR A 97 -6.49 -13.90 4.74
C TYR A 97 -5.07 -13.79 4.19
N ILE A 98 -4.89 -13.06 3.08
CA ILE A 98 -3.59 -12.87 2.43
C ILE A 98 -2.83 -11.69 3.06
N ASN A 99 -3.48 -10.53 3.16
CA ASN A 99 -2.79 -9.28 3.48
C ASN A 99 -2.49 -9.11 4.97
N LEU A 100 -3.37 -9.58 5.85
CA LEU A 100 -3.21 -9.38 7.30
C LEU A 100 -1.92 -10.04 7.84
N PRO A 101 -1.64 -11.34 7.58
CA PRO A 101 -0.40 -11.97 8.05
C PRO A 101 0.86 -11.34 7.43
N ALA A 102 0.76 -10.83 6.19
CA ALA A 102 1.87 -10.13 5.54
C ALA A 102 2.18 -8.81 6.27
N LEU A 103 1.15 -8.03 6.61
CA LEU A 103 1.30 -6.78 7.36
C LEU A 103 1.85 -7.01 8.78
N GLU A 104 1.39 -8.05 9.49
CA GLU A 104 1.94 -8.42 10.81
C GLU A 104 3.43 -8.77 10.73
N LYS A 105 3.84 -9.48 9.67
CA LYS A 105 5.26 -9.77 9.42
C LYS A 105 6.07 -8.51 9.15
N LEU A 106 5.53 -7.57 8.37
CA LEU A 106 6.17 -6.28 8.12
C LEU A 106 6.30 -5.44 9.41
N ASP A 107 5.28 -5.44 10.27
CA ASP A 107 5.33 -4.77 11.57
C ASP A 107 6.43 -5.35 12.46
N ALA A 108 6.49 -6.68 12.58
CA ALA A 108 7.55 -7.35 13.33
C ALA A 108 8.95 -7.02 12.79
N MET A 109 9.11 -6.95 11.46
CA MET A 109 10.37 -6.54 10.83
C MET A 109 10.72 -5.07 11.11
N LEU A 110 9.72 -4.18 11.13
CA LEU A 110 9.92 -2.75 11.40
C LEU A 110 10.34 -2.52 12.86
N ILE A 111 9.65 -3.15 13.80
CA ILE A 111 9.99 -3.10 15.22
C ILE A 111 11.39 -3.71 15.45
N SER A 112 11.71 -4.82 14.78
CA SER A 112 13.06 -5.41 14.81
C SER A 112 14.13 -4.45 14.31
N ALA A 113 13.91 -3.77 13.18
CA ALA A 113 14.85 -2.81 12.62
C ALA A 113 15.12 -1.61 13.54
N MET A 114 14.15 -1.22 14.37
CA MET A 114 14.34 -0.19 15.40
C MET A 114 15.13 -0.69 16.61
N MET A 115 15.10 -2.00 16.93
CA MET A 115 15.69 -2.58 18.16
C MET A 115 17.18 -2.86 18.09
N ILE A 116 17.79 -2.87 16.91
CA ILE A 116 19.22 -3.17 16.79
C ILE A 116 20.00 -1.98 17.37
N ARG A 117 20.76 -2.19 18.44
CA ARG A 117 21.63 -1.15 19.01
C ARG A 117 22.60 -0.64 17.94
N SER A 118 22.78 0.68 17.85
CA SER A 118 23.95 1.20 17.13
C SER A 118 25.18 0.61 17.81
N CYS A 119 26.02 -0.12 17.07
CA CYS A 119 27.29 -0.63 17.58
C CYS A 119 28.24 0.56 17.77
N ALA A 120 27.99 1.36 18.79
CA ALA A 120 28.78 2.51 19.17
C ALA A 120 28.64 2.67 20.68
N THR A 121 29.40 1.87 21.42
CA THR A 121 30.07 2.19 22.69
C THR A 121 30.32 0.89 23.45
N ASP A 122 31.47 0.27 23.21
CA ASP A 122 32.17 -0.53 24.22
C ASP A 122 33.66 -0.46 23.85
N GLY A 123 34.39 0.45 24.51
CA GLY A 123 35.84 0.60 24.33
C GLY A 123 36.36 2.00 24.62
N ALA A 124 36.69 2.26 25.88
CA ALA A 124 37.53 3.39 26.28
C ALA A 124 38.98 3.19 25.79
N GLY A 125 39.66 4.27 25.36
CA GLY A 125 41.14 4.30 25.31
C GLY A 125 41.77 4.94 24.07
N HIS A 126 42.20 6.20 24.22
CA HIS A 126 43.40 6.85 23.67
C HIS A 126 43.84 6.61 22.21
N SER A 127 44.12 7.76 21.55
CA SER A 127 44.91 7.97 20.31
C SER A 127 44.21 7.79 18.95
N GLY A 128 43.92 8.92 18.31
CA GLY A 128 44.40 9.28 16.96
C GLY A 128 44.09 8.45 15.71
N GLN A 129 43.47 7.27 15.79
CA GLN A 129 43.09 6.47 14.61
C GLN A 129 41.56 6.43 14.44
N LEU A 130 41.07 6.64 13.21
CA LEU A 130 39.67 6.44 12.87
C LEU A 130 39.31 4.96 13.12
N PRO A 131 38.32 4.64 13.96
CA PRO A 131 38.12 3.26 14.42
C PRO A 131 37.60 2.39 13.28
N GLU A 132 38.22 1.22 13.07
CA GLU A 132 37.78 0.15 12.15
C GLU A 132 36.31 -0.29 12.38
N GLY A 133 35.73 0.04 13.54
CA GLY A 133 34.30 -0.11 13.83
C GLY A 133 33.36 0.69 12.92
N GLY A 134 33.86 1.71 12.21
CA GLY A 134 33.05 2.51 11.29
C GLY A 134 32.54 1.75 10.06
N VAL A 135 33.27 0.76 9.57
CA VAL A 135 32.88 -0.04 8.38
C VAL A 135 31.77 -1.04 8.73
N LEU A 136 31.86 -1.67 9.91
CA LEU A 136 30.81 -2.55 10.43
C LEU A 136 29.51 -1.78 10.71
N ALA A 137 29.61 -0.58 11.31
CA ALA A 137 28.47 0.30 11.52
C ALA A 137 27.81 0.75 10.20
N ARG A 138 28.61 1.05 9.15
CA ARG A 138 28.07 1.39 7.82
C ARG A 138 27.30 0.24 7.18
N LYS A 139 27.84 -0.98 7.21
CA LYS A 139 27.15 -2.17 6.66
C LYS A 139 25.83 -2.45 7.38
N ASP A 140 25.82 -2.33 8.71
CA ASP A 140 24.61 -2.51 9.52
C ASP A 140 23.54 -1.43 9.20
N LEU A 141 23.93 -0.15 9.12
CA LEU A 141 23.02 0.92 8.72
C LEU A 141 22.48 0.72 7.29
N GLN A 142 23.32 0.25 6.37
CA GLN A 142 22.91 -0.06 5.00
C GLN A 142 21.87 -1.18 4.97
N GLN A 143 22.11 -2.26 5.73
CA GLN A 143 21.17 -3.37 5.86
C GLN A 143 19.83 -2.92 6.45
N ARG A 144 19.85 -2.05 7.48
CA ARG A 144 18.61 -1.49 8.06
C ARG A 144 17.85 -0.62 7.08
N ARG A 145 18.55 0.24 6.33
CA ARG A 145 17.95 1.05 5.26
C ARG A 145 17.29 0.15 4.22
N ASP A 146 17.99 -0.90 3.79
CA ASP A 146 17.48 -1.80 2.75
C ASP A 146 16.27 -2.61 3.26
N CYS A 147 16.30 -3.05 4.52
CA CYS A 147 15.15 -3.67 5.19
C CYS A 147 13.96 -2.70 5.26
N ALA A 148 14.16 -1.47 5.72
CA ALA A 148 13.10 -0.45 5.79
C ALA A 148 12.51 -0.12 4.42
N ASN A 149 13.35 -0.05 3.38
CA ASN A 149 12.91 0.18 2.01
C ASN A 149 12.09 -1.00 1.46
N GLN A 150 12.47 -2.24 1.79
CA GLN A 150 11.68 -3.43 1.42
C GLN A 150 10.31 -3.43 2.13
N ILE A 151 10.29 -3.10 3.43
CA ILE A 151 9.05 -2.97 4.20
C ILE A 151 8.15 -1.90 3.56
N HIS A 152 8.72 -0.73 3.25
CA HIS A 152 7.98 0.35 2.61
C HIS A 152 7.38 -0.08 1.26
N LYS A 153 8.17 -0.70 0.38
CA LYS A 153 7.68 -1.18 -0.92
C LYS A 153 6.55 -2.21 -0.77
N ALA A 154 6.71 -3.16 0.15
CA ALA A 154 5.68 -4.18 0.39
C ALA A 154 4.39 -3.56 0.95
N ALA A 155 4.50 -2.66 1.92
CA ALA A 155 3.35 -1.95 2.48
C ALA A 155 2.63 -1.08 1.44
N VAL A 156 3.39 -0.36 0.59
CA VAL A 156 2.82 0.43 -0.52
C VAL A 156 2.11 -0.47 -1.54
N ALA A 157 2.67 -1.62 -1.88
CA ALA A 157 2.04 -2.57 -2.80
C ALA A 157 0.71 -3.11 -2.24
N ILE A 158 0.67 -3.49 -0.96
CA ILE A 158 -0.56 -3.94 -0.29
C ILE A 158 -1.59 -2.80 -0.27
N ASN A 159 -1.19 -1.60 0.15
CA ASN A 159 -2.08 -0.44 0.20
C ASN A 159 -2.66 -0.10 -1.18
N SER A 160 -1.82 -0.13 -2.23
CA SER A 160 -2.27 0.09 -3.60
C SER A 160 -3.25 -0.98 -4.07
N GLY A 161 -3.03 -2.25 -3.71
CA GLY A 161 -3.96 -3.34 -4.02
C GLY A 161 -5.31 -3.13 -3.34
N VAL A 162 -5.31 -2.90 -2.03
CA VAL A 162 -6.53 -2.66 -1.25
C VAL A 162 -7.31 -1.45 -1.76
N LEU A 163 -6.64 -0.33 -2.04
CA LEU A 163 -7.29 0.87 -2.59
C LEU A 163 -7.87 0.63 -3.99
N GLY A 164 -7.26 -0.26 -4.79
CA GLY A 164 -7.77 -0.64 -6.10
C GLY A 164 -9.06 -1.46 -6.04
N ASP A 165 -9.24 -2.25 -4.98
CA ASP A 165 -10.43 -3.08 -4.76
C ASP A 165 -11.57 -2.32 -4.06
N MET A 166 -11.29 -1.14 -3.48
CA MET A 166 -12.31 -0.32 -2.83
C MET A 166 -13.29 0.28 -3.84
N GLU A 167 -14.58 0.08 -3.60
CA GLU A 167 -15.63 0.72 -4.41
C GLU A 167 -15.55 2.24 -4.32
N VAL A 168 -15.62 2.91 -5.47
CA VAL A 168 -15.67 4.36 -5.54
C VAL A 168 -17.06 4.83 -5.07
N PRO A 169 -17.16 5.65 -4.01
CA PRO A 169 -18.46 6.07 -3.50
C PRO A 169 -19.29 6.85 -4.54
N GLU A 170 -20.60 6.61 -4.55
CA GLU A 170 -21.52 7.27 -5.50
C GLU A 170 -21.50 8.79 -5.41
N SER A 171 -21.17 9.37 -4.26
CA SER A 171 -21.02 10.82 -4.11
C SER A 171 -19.92 11.39 -5.01
N PHE A 172 -18.83 10.65 -5.26
CA PHE A 172 -17.79 11.07 -6.19
C PHE A 172 -18.23 10.94 -7.64
N THR A 173 -18.95 9.86 -7.98
CA THR A 173 -19.43 9.64 -9.35
C THR A 173 -20.58 10.55 -9.73
N ALA A 174 -21.41 10.96 -8.77
CA ALA A 174 -22.51 11.91 -8.96
C ALA A 174 -22.01 13.35 -9.14
N VAL A 175 -20.86 13.70 -8.53
CA VAL A 175 -20.26 15.03 -8.66
C VAL A 175 -19.36 15.13 -9.89
N LEU A 176 -18.75 14.02 -10.33
CA LEU A 176 -18.01 14.03 -11.59
C LEU A 176 -19.00 14.26 -12.73
N PRO A 177 -18.94 15.41 -13.44
CA PRO A 177 -19.82 15.62 -14.57
C PRO A 177 -19.42 14.58 -15.62
N LYS A 178 -20.37 13.77 -16.08
CA LYS A 178 -20.17 12.79 -17.17
C LYS A 178 -19.47 13.43 -18.39
N ASP A 179 -19.63 14.74 -18.53
CA ASP A 179 -19.11 15.55 -19.62
C ASP A 179 -17.62 15.87 -19.52
N VAL A 180 -17.00 15.89 -18.32
CA VAL A 180 -15.56 16.22 -18.21
C VAL A 180 -14.70 15.11 -18.83
N GLY A 181 -15.04 13.85 -18.58
CA GLY A 181 -14.35 12.72 -19.20
C GLY A 181 -14.52 12.72 -20.72
N GLN A 182 -15.72 13.01 -21.21
CA GLN A 182 -15.97 13.13 -22.65
C GLN A 182 -15.27 14.36 -23.27
N ALA A 183 -15.20 15.49 -22.58
CA ALA A 183 -14.51 16.68 -23.03
C ALA A 183 -12.99 16.48 -23.11
N ILE A 184 -12.40 15.76 -22.14
CA ILE A 184 -10.98 15.39 -22.20
C ILE A 184 -10.72 14.45 -23.38
N LEU A 185 -11.58 13.43 -23.57
CA LEU A 185 -11.43 12.50 -24.69
C LEU A 185 -11.63 13.19 -26.05
N GLU A 186 -12.62 14.08 -26.18
CA GLU A 186 -12.86 14.88 -27.38
C GLU A 186 -11.67 15.78 -27.70
N SER A 187 -11.21 16.56 -26.73
CA SER A 187 -10.10 17.49 -26.92
C SER A 187 -8.79 16.77 -27.26
N TYR A 188 -8.49 15.66 -26.57
CA TYR A 188 -7.31 14.85 -26.86
C TYR A 188 -7.39 14.20 -28.25
N SER A 189 -8.56 13.66 -28.62
CA SER A 189 -8.77 13.07 -29.95
C SER A 189 -8.59 14.11 -31.06
N ARG A 190 -9.07 15.35 -30.88
CA ARG A 190 -8.88 16.44 -31.86
C ARG A 190 -7.42 16.87 -31.99
N VAL A 191 -6.67 16.87 -30.89
CA VAL A 191 -5.22 17.14 -30.94
C VAL A 191 -4.51 16.05 -31.74
N LEU A 192 -4.82 14.78 -31.49
CA LEU A 192 -4.23 13.66 -32.23
C LEU A 192 -4.62 13.68 -33.71
N GLU A 193 -5.88 13.97 -34.03
CA GLU A 193 -6.36 14.12 -35.40
C GLU A 193 -5.60 15.22 -36.15
N SER A 194 -5.50 16.42 -35.55
CA SER A 194 -4.79 17.55 -36.16
C SER A 194 -3.30 17.23 -36.37
N LEU A 195 -2.66 16.60 -35.38
CA LEU A 195 -1.26 16.20 -35.51
C LEU A 195 -1.05 15.17 -36.61
N ALA A 196 -1.90 14.14 -36.66
CA ALA A 196 -1.86 13.10 -37.68
C ALA A 196 -2.06 13.69 -39.08
N PHE A 197 -3.01 14.62 -39.24
CA PHE A 197 -3.24 15.31 -40.50
C PHE A 197 -2.04 16.16 -40.93
N ASN A 198 -1.43 16.92 -40.02
CA ASN A 198 -0.24 17.71 -40.33
C ASN A 198 0.92 16.84 -40.79
N ILE A 199 1.16 15.72 -40.10
CA ILE A 199 2.20 14.75 -40.47
C ILE A 199 1.90 14.15 -41.85
N PHE A 200 0.65 13.74 -42.10
CA PHE A 200 0.19 13.23 -43.39
C PHE A 200 0.46 14.23 -44.52
N SER A 201 0.06 15.50 -44.34
CA SER A 201 0.29 16.56 -45.34
C SER A 201 1.77 16.81 -45.60
N TRP A 202 2.61 16.84 -44.56
CA TRP A 202 4.05 17.02 -44.76
C TRP A 202 4.69 15.88 -45.55
N ILE A 203 4.26 14.64 -45.31
CA ILE A 203 4.73 13.49 -46.07
C ILE A 203 4.30 13.62 -47.53
N ASP A 204 3.03 13.97 -47.77
CA ASP A 204 2.50 14.13 -49.13
C ASP A 204 3.21 15.24 -49.92
N ASP A 205 3.53 16.37 -49.27
CA ASP A 205 4.27 17.47 -49.88
C ASP A 205 5.69 17.03 -50.27
N VAL A 206 6.40 16.33 -49.39
CA VAL A 206 7.74 15.80 -49.67
C VAL A 206 7.70 14.80 -50.83
N LEU A 207 6.73 13.87 -50.81
CA LEU A 207 6.54 12.90 -51.89
C LEU A 207 6.18 13.58 -53.22
N PHE A 208 5.41 14.68 -53.19
CA PHE A 208 5.09 15.45 -54.38
C PHE A 208 6.32 16.12 -54.98
N VAL A 209 7.15 16.77 -54.16
CA VAL A 209 8.40 17.40 -54.59
C VAL A 209 9.35 16.35 -55.17
N ASP A 210 9.54 15.23 -54.50
CA ASP A 210 10.39 14.13 -54.95
C ASP A 210 9.95 13.58 -56.32
N ARG A 211 8.65 13.31 -56.51
CA ARG A 211 8.09 12.90 -57.81
C ARG A 211 8.33 13.95 -58.90
N SER A 212 8.23 15.24 -58.57
CA SER A 212 8.43 16.34 -59.50
C SER A 212 9.89 16.45 -59.96
N ILE A 213 10.84 16.31 -59.02
CA ILE A 213 12.28 16.30 -59.32
C ILE A 213 12.65 15.10 -60.20
N ARG A 214 12.14 13.90 -59.89
CA ARG A 214 12.40 12.70 -60.72
C ARG A 214 11.94 12.89 -62.16
N LYS A 215 10.71 13.39 -62.38
CA LYS A 215 10.19 13.69 -63.72
C LYS A 215 11.05 14.71 -64.46
N LEU A 216 11.50 15.76 -63.78
CA LEU A 216 12.36 16.77 -64.39
C LEU A 216 13.70 16.16 -64.82
N ASN A 217 14.29 15.31 -63.96
CA ASN A 217 15.55 14.64 -64.23
C ASN A 217 15.44 13.60 -65.36
N ASP A 218 14.31 12.90 -65.47
CA ASP A 218 14.03 11.97 -66.58
C ASP A 218 13.87 12.72 -67.93
N ASN A 219 13.29 13.92 -67.93
CA ASN A 219 13.16 14.77 -69.13
C ASN A 219 14.48 15.44 -69.56
N LEU A 220 15.49 15.47 -68.69
CA LEU A 220 16.81 16.07 -68.91
C LEU A 220 17.88 15.05 -69.34
N LYS A 221 17.55 13.75 -69.41
CA LYS A 221 18.42 12.75 -70.05
C LYS A 221 18.43 12.97 -71.57
N PRO A 222 19.61 13.10 -72.21
CA PRO A 222 19.73 13.27 -73.65
C PRO A 222 19.32 12.02 -74.44
#